data_AF-A0A843V0A5-F1
#
_entry.id   AF-A0A843V0A5-F1
#
_cell.length_a   1.000
_cell.length_b   1.000
_cell.length_c   1.000
_cell.angle_alpha   90.00
_cell.angle_beta   90.00
_cell.angle_gamma   90.00
#
_symmetry.space_group_name_H-M   'P 1'
#
loop_
_entity.id
_entity.type
_entity.pdbx_description
1 polymer ?
#
loop_
_entity_poly.entity_id
_entity_poly.type
_entity_poly.pdbx_seq_one_letter_code
_entity_poly.pdbx_strand_id
1 'polypeptide(L)'
;MFFYVVGHGVPTGALAKHFQHSSQTISHYVNIDALGAIDGTHIPTNVAIDDQSHFRNRKQVIMQNVMVVVSFDGLFQYACVGWEGSAPDMKVLRWAISRGEFVVPLGKYFLVDAGYANTSSFLAPYRGHMYHISSFRRPGNGCYENKQDKFNHRHAQL
;
A
#
# COMPACT_ATOMS: atom_id res chain seq x y z
N MET A 1 0.21 1.13 -6.19
CA MET A 1 -0.17 2.28 -7.06
C MET A 1 -0.26 3.55 -6.22
N PHE A 2 -0.73 3.46 -4.98
CA PHE A 2 -0.68 4.49 -3.93
C PHE A 2 0.63 5.27 -3.77
N PHE A 3 1.81 4.63 -3.68
CA PHE A 3 3.06 5.36 -3.40
C PHE A 3 3.92 5.71 -4.61
N TYR A 4 3.45 5.44 -5.84
CA TYR A 4 4.11 5.97 -7.04
C TYR A 4 4.22 7.50 -6.99
N VAL A 5 3.32 8.16 -6.25
CA VAL A 5 3.26 9.62 -6.13
C VAL A 5 4.32 10.17 -5.15
N VAL A 6 4.47 9.57 -3.96
CA VAL A 6 5.41 10.06 -2.92
C VAL A 6 6.86 9.78 -3.31
N GLY A 7 7.14 8.66 -3.99
CA GLY A 7 8.49 8.31 -4.45
C GLY A 7 8.94 9.05 -5.72
N HIS A 8 8.01 9.61 -6.52
CA HIS A 8 8.33 10.28 -7.79
C HIS A 8 8.03 11.80 -7.80
N GLY A 9 7.75 12.41 -6.65
CA GLY A 9 7.57 13.87 -6.56
C GLY A 9 6.33 14.38 -7.30
N VAL A 10 5.26 13.59 -7.34
CA VAL A 10 4.02 14.01 -8.01
C VAL A 10 3.31 15.07 -7.16
N PRO A 11 2.84 16.20 -7.74
CA PRO A 11 2.27 17.32 -6.98
C PRO A 11 1.05 16.93 -6.14
N THR A 12 0.94 17.49 -4.94
CA THR A 12 -0.14 17.25 -3.97
C THR A 12 -1.54 17.55 -4.52
N GLY A 13 -1.66 18.43 -5.51
CA GLY A 13 -2.92 18.69 -6.22
C GLY A 13 -3.41 17.54 -7.12
N ALA A 14 -2.50 16.67 -7.59
CA ALA A 14 -2.85 15.47 -8.34
C ALA A 14 -3.32 14.34 -7.40
N LEU A 15 -2.75 14.26 -6.19
CA LEU A 15 -3.23 13.41 -5.09
C LEU A 15 -4.68 13.75 -4.73
N ALA A 16 -4.97 15.02 -4.49
CA ALA A 16 -6.32 15.46 -4.11
C ALA A 16 -7.39 15.07 -5.16
N LYS A 17 -7.09 15.16 -6.46
CA LYS A 17 -8.03 14.79 -7.53
C LYS A 17 -8.23 13.28 -7.71
N HIS A 18 -7.19 12.47 -7.47
CA HIS A 18 -7.31 11.00 -7.50
C HIS A 18 -8.12 10.48 -6.30
N PHE A 19 -7.92 11.09 -5.11
CA PHE A 19 -8.60 10.68 -3.89
C PHE A 19 -9.95 11.36 -3.63
N GLN A 20 -10.25 12.50 -4.27
CA GLN A 20 -11.51 13.24 -4.13
C GLN A 20 -12.77 12.41 -4.44
N HIS A 21 -12.64 11.38 -5.28
CA HIS A 21 -13.72 10.44 -5.61
C HIS A 21 -13.57 9.07 -4.94
N SER A 22 -12.47 8.85 -4.19
CA SER A 22 -12.18 7.57 -3.55
C SER A 22 -13.09 7.33 -2.34
N SER A 23 -13.33 8.32 -1.49
CA SER A 23 -14.15 8.18 -0.28
C SER A 23 -15.59 7.72 -0.57
N GLN A 24 -16.22 8.23 -1.63
CA GLN A 24 -17.55 7.80 -2.09
C GLN A 24 -17.55 6.39 -2.74
N THR A 25 -16.46 6.01 -3.41
CA THR A 25 -16.32 4.69 -4.07
C THR A 25 -15.95 3.59 -3.06
N ILE A 26 -15.19 3.94 -2.02
CA ILE A 26 -14.72 3.08 -0.94
C ILE A 26 -15.88 2.75 0.00
N SER A 27 -16.64 3.75 0.45
CA SER A 27 -17.76 3.59 1.40
C SER A 27 -18.85 2.60 0.98
N HIS A 28 -19.06 2.36 -0.32
CA HIS A 28 -20.17 1.52 -0.79
C HIS A 28 -19.77 0.04 -0.97
N TYR A 29 -18.47 -0.29 -0.99
CA TYR A 29 -17.99 -1.64 -1.35
C TYR A 29 -16.76 -2.13 -0.58
N VAL A 30 -15.95 -1.22 -0.02
CA VAL A 30 -14.97 -1.55 1.01
C VAL A 30 -15.70 -1.35 2.34
N ASN A 31 -15.68 -2.38 3.19
CA ASN A 31 -16.43 -2.39 4.44
C ASN A 31 -16.14 -1.13 5.29
N ILE A 32 -17.12 -0.68 6.08
CA ILE A 32 -17.09 0.49 6.98
C ILE A 32 -15.98 0.36 8.07
N ASP A 33 -15.33 -0.80 8.11
CA ASP A 33 -14.27 -1.16 9.04
C ASP A 33 -12.84 -0.96 8.51
N ALA A 34 -12.68 -0.57 7.25
CA ALA A 34 -11.37 -0.20 6.71
C ALA A 34 -10.94 1.19 7.23
N LEU A 35 -9.72 1.31 7.75
CA LEU A 35 -9.18 2.56 8.30
C LEU A 35 -8.33 3.35 7.30
N GLY A 36 -7.88 2.70 6.23
CA GLY A 36 -6.96 3.27 5.26
C GLY A 36 -6.15 2.20 4.54
N ALA A 37 -4.97 2.60 4.05
CA ALA A 37 -4.05 1.73 3.34
C ALA A 37 -2.64 1.74 3.95
N ILE A 38 -1.92 0.62 3.79
CA ILE A 38 -0.50 0.46 4.12
C ILE A 38 0.25 0.09 2.85
N ASP A 39 1.38 0.74 2.63
CA ASP A 39 2.30 0.38 1.56
C ASP A 39 3.75 0.54 2.00
N GLY A 40 4.64 -0.21 1.34
CA GLY A 40 6.08 -0.02 1.44
C GLY A 40 6.56 0.95 0.37
N THR A 41 7.44 1.89 0.72
CA THR A 41 8.07 2.79 -0.22
C THR A 41 9.57 2.84 0.00
N HIS A 42 10.34 2.86 -1.08
CA HIS A 42 11.79 2.96 -1.03
C HIS A 42 12.21 4.40 -1.25
N ILE A 43 12.85 4.99 -0.23
CA ILE A 43 13.41 6.34 -0.34
C ILE A 43 14.94 6.26 -0.36
N PRO A 44 15.62 7.14 -1.14
CA PRO A 44 17.06 7.25 -1.09
C PRO A 44 17.56 7.52 0.33
N THR A 45 18.67 6.89 0.71
CA THR A 45 19.30 7.10 2.01
C THR A 45 20.82 7.15 1.87
N ASN A 46 21.47 7.75 2.87
CA ASN A 46 22.92 7.76 2.99
C ASN A 46 23.31 7.01 4.26
N VAL A 47 24.14 5.98 4.12
CA VAL A 47 24.62 5.11 5.21
C VAL A 47 26.12 4.89 5.06
N ALA A 48 26.77 4.52 6.17
CA ALA A 48 28.19 4.18 6.17
C ALA A 48 28.52 3.06 5.17
N ILE A 49 29.73 3.09 4.60
CA ILE A 49 30.16 2.15 3.56
C ILE A 49 29.96 0.69 3.99
N ASP A 50 30.25 0.39 5.24
CA ASP A 50 30.15 -0.96 5.80
C ASP A 50 28.69 -1.48 5.83
N ASP A 51 27.71 -0.58 5.96
CA ASP A 51 26.28 -0.91 6.01
C ASP A 51 25.61 -0.91 4.63
N GLN A 52 26.23 -0.31 3.61
CA GLN A 52 25.62 -0.11 2.29
C GLN A 52 25.12 -1.40 1.64
N SER A 53 25.75 -2.54 1.94
CA SER A 53 25.35 -3.84 1.40
C SER A 53 23.90 -4.18 1.73
N HIS A 54 23.41 -3.85 2.93
CA HIS A 54 22.06 -4.14 3.37
C HIS A 54 21.02 -3.16 2.79
N PHE A 55 21.42 -1.91 2.57
CA PHE A 55 20.55 -0.86 2.02
C PHE A 55 20.51 -0.86 0.48
N ARG A 56 21.31 -1.72 -0.16
CA ARG A 56 21.37 -1.77 -1.60
C ARG A 56 20.18 -2.53 -2.19
N ASN A 57 19.43 -1.85 -3.05
CA ASN A 57 18.34 -2.47 -3.79
C ASN A 57 18.84 -3.25 -5.04
N ARG A 58 17.92 -3.90 -5.76
CA ARG A 58 18.23 -4.66 -6.99
C ARG A 58 18.88 -3.81 -8.10
N LYS A 59 18.69 -2.48 -8.08
CA LYS A 59 19.27 -1.53 -9.03
C LYS A 59 20.62 -0.97 -8.56
N GLN A 60 21.21 -1.55 -7.52
CA GLN A 60 22.46 -1.07 -6.89
C GLN A 60 22.36 0.34 -6.27
N VAL A 61 21.15 0.83 -6.00
CA VAL A 61 20.94 2.13 -5.35
C VAL A 61 20.75 1.92 -3.84
N ILE A 62 21.35 2.80 -3.04
CA ILE A 62 21.20 2.80 -1.58
C ILE A 62 19.85 3.42 -1.23
N MET A 63 18.96 2.58 -0.71
CA MET A 63 17.59 2.92 -0.35
C MET A 63 17.30 2.43 1.07
N GLN A 64 16.39 3.09 1.77
CA GLN A 64 15.74 2.52 2.95
C GLN A 64 14.30 2.16 2.59
N ASN A 65 13.80 1.07 3.17
CA ASN A 65 12.38 0.76 3.11
C ASN A 65 11.66 1.59 4.18
N VAL A 66 10.57 2.23 3.80
CA VAL A 66 9.69 2.95 4.70
C VAL A 66 8.28 2.40 4.50
N MET A 67 7.71 1.84 5.56
CA MET A 67 6.30 1.46 5.55
C MET A 67 5.47 2.63 6.03
N VAL A 68 4.40 2.96 5.32
CA VAL A 68 3.56 4.12 5.63
C VAL A 68 2.10 3.72 5.68
N VAL A 69 1.37 4.29 6.63
CA VAL A 69 -0.07 4.10 6.82
C VAL A 69 -0.79 5.41 6.56
N VAL A 70 -1.79 5.38 5.67
CA VAL A 70 -2.52 6.58 5.22
C VAL A 70 -4.03 6.35 5.37
N SER A 71 -4.74 7.30 5.95
CA SER A 71 -6.22 7.28 6.01
C SER A 71 -6.83 7.52 4.63
N PHE A 72 -8.12 7.23 4.46
CA PHE A 72 -8.83 7.57 3.22
C PHE A 72 -9.00 9.09 3.01
N ASP A 73 -8.76 9.90 4.04
CA ASP A 73 -8.67 11.36 3.91
C ASP A 73 -7.28 11.84 3.45
N GLY A 74 -6.36 10.90 3.17
CA GLY A 74 -5.00 11.21 2.72
C GLY A 74 -4.06 11.64 3.85
N LEU A 75 -4.43 11.43 5.12
CA LEU A 75 -3.60 11.79 6.27
C LEU A 75 -2.68 10.64 6.65
N PHE A 76 -1.40 10.95 6.88
CA PHE A 76 -0.45 9.98 7.44
C PHE A 76 -0.83 9.66 8.89
N GLN A 77 -1.03 8.38 9.18
CA GLN A 77 -1.36 7.89 10.53
C GLN A 77 -0.14 7.28 11.21
N TYR A 78 0.79 6.70 10.44
CA TYR A 78 1.98 6.03 10.96
C TYR A 78 3.05 5.89 9.87
N ALA A 79 4.32 5.92 10.27
CA ALA A 79 5.44 5.60 9.39
C ALA A 79 6.51 4.80 10.16
N CYS A 80 6.95 3.68 9.58
CA CYS A 80 8.08 2.90 10.06
C CYS A 80 9.28 3.17 9.16
N VAL A 81 10.28 3.88 9.67
CA VAL A 81 11.47 4.32 8.93
C VAL A 81 12.73 3.58 9.40
N GLY A 82 13.85 3.74 8.67
CA GLY A 82 15.15 3.20 9.08
C GLY A 82 15.39 1.73 8.72
N TRP A 83 14.51 1.12 7.92
CA TRP A 83 14.69 -0.26 7.48
C TRP A 83 15.60 -0.36 6.27
N GLU A 84 16.34 -1.46 6.19
CA GLU A 84 17.25 -1.68 5.08
C GLU A 84 16.45 -1.72 3.76
N GLY A 85 16.96 -1.13 2.67
CA GLY A 85 16.25 -1.12 1.39
C GLY A 85 15.97 -2.53 0.82
N SER A 86 16.72 -3.53 1.25
CA SER A 86 16.49 -4.94 0.93
C SER A 86 15.45 -5.63 1.82
N ALA A 87 15.02 -5.01 2.92
CA ALA A 87 14.07 -5.59 3.85
C ALA A 87 12.70 -5.81 3.18
N PRO A 88 12.12 -7.02 3.28
CA PRO A 88 10.77 -7.25 2.80
C PRO A 88 9.74 -6.43 3.59
N ASP A 89 8.72 -5.91 2.93
CA ASP A 89 7.67 -5.09 3.55
C ASP A 89 6.98 -5.80 4.73
N MET A 90 6.79 -7.12 4.61
CA MET A 90 6.27 -7.96 5.70
C MET A 90 7.17 -7.96 6.95
N LYS A 91 8.50 -7.88 6.78
CA LYS A 91 9.46 -7.79 7.90
C LYS A 91 9.26 -6.46 8.64
N VAL A 92 9.10 -5.38 7.89
CA VAL A 92 8.84 -4.03 8.42
C VAL A 92 7.52 -3.99 9.18
N LEU A 93 6.44 -4.51 8.58
CA LEU A 93 5.11 -4.57 9.21
C LEU A 93 5.12 -5.40 10.50
N ARG A 94 5.77 -6.57 10.50
CA ARG A 94 5.86 -7.42 11.70
C ARG A 94 6.56 -6.70 12.85
N TRP A 95 7.61 -5.94 12.55
CA TRP A 95 8.27 -5.14 13.58
C TRP A 95 7.40 -3.98 14.04
N ALA A 96 6.72 -3.26 13.12
CA ALA A 96 5.83 -2.17 13.46
C ALA A 96 4.75 -2.59 14.47
N ILE A 97 4.15 -3.77 14.27
CA ILE A 97 3.13 -4.34 15.17
C ILE A 97 3.72 -4.78 16.51
N SER A 98 4.87 -5.45 16.49
CA SER A 98 5.44 -6.09 17.69
C SER A 98 6.27 -5.15 18.57
N ARG A 99 6.86 -4.12 17.98
CA ARG A 99 7.84 -3.23 18.63
C ARG A 99 7.67 -1.75 18.27
N GLY A 100 7.06 -1.46 17.12
CA GLY A 100 6.89 -0.10 16.62
C GLY A 100 5.58 0.58 17.06
N GLU A 101 4.88 0.02 18.06
CA GLU A 101 3.66 0.58 18.65
C GLU A 101 2.50 0.79 17.65
N PHE A 102 2.57 0.18 16.47
CA PHE A 102 1.50 0.24 15.49
C PHE A 102 0.37 -0.71 15.90
N VAL A 103 -0.77 -0.14 16.30
CA VAL A 103 -1.94 -0.89 16.78
C VAL A 103 -3.08 -0.77 15.77
N VAL A 104 -3.68 -1.90 15.43
CA VAL A 104 -4.93 -1.96 14.67
C VAL A 104 -6.09 -2.17 15.66
N PRO A 105 -7.07 -1.24 15.74
CA PRO A 105 -8.25 -1.40 16.59
C PRO A 105 -9.01 -2.70 16.31
N LEU A 106 -9.61 -3.28 17.36
CA LEU A 106 -10.38 -4.51 17.22
C LEU A 106 -11.56 -4.33 16.25
N GLY A 107 -11.74 -5.29 15.34
CA GLY A 107 -12.79 -5.25 14.32
C GLY A 107 -12.50 -4.30 13.16
N LYS A 108 -11.34 -3.63 13.14
CA LYS A 108 -10.90 -2.77 12.06
C LYS A 108 -9.72 -3.40 11.30
N TYR A 109 -9.52 -2.94 10.07
CA TYR A 109 -8.43 -3.42 9.23
C TYR A 109 -7.88 -2.33 8.30
N PHE A 110 -6.69 -2.58 7.75
CA PHE A 110 -6.11 -1.77 6.68
C PHE A 110 -6.04 -2.55 5.37
N LEU A 111 -6.19 -1.84 4.25
CA LEU A 111 -5.90 -2.38 2.92
C LEU A 111 -4.38 -2.41 2.71
N VAL A 112 -3.86 -3.46 2.09
CA VAL A 112 -2.42 -3.65 1.94
C VAL A 112 -2.09 -4.20 0.55
N ASP A 113 -0.90 -3.93 0.03
CA ASP A 113 -0.48 -4.47 -1.27
C ASP A 113 -0.32 -6.01 -1.24
N ALA A 114 -0.27 -6.64 -2.42
CA ALA A 114 -0.23 -8.11 -2.55
C ALA A 114 1.04 -8.77 -1.96
N GLY A 115 2.07 -7.95 -1.65
CA GLY A 115 3.28 -8.37 -0.94
C GLY A 115 3.05 -8.66 0.55
N TYR A 116 1.91 -8.27 1.10
CA TYR A 116 1.52 -8.54 2.47
C TYR A 116 0.64 -9.79 2.58
N ALA A 117 0.54 -10.31 3.81
CA ALA A 117 -0.25 -11.48 4.15
C ALA A 117 -1.63 -11.05 4.64
N ASN A 118 -2.66 -11.75 4.20
CA ASN A 118 -4.02 -11.55 4.68
C ASN A 118 -4.17 -11.98 6.14
N THR A 119 -4.77 -11.13 6.96
CA THR A 119 -5.12 -11.39 8.37
C THR A 119 -6.45 -10.71 8.69
N SER A 120 -6.94 -10.83 9.92
CA SER A 120 -8.11 -10.06 10.39
C SER A 120 -7.87 -8.54 10.37
N SER A 121 -6.61 -8.10 10.38
CA SER A 121 -6.23 -6.68 10.47
C SER A 121 -5.65 -6.11 9.17
N PHE A 122 -5.34 -6.96 8.19
CA PHE A 122 -4.72 -6.58 6.92
C PHE A 122 -5.37 -7.34 5.77
N LEU A 123 -5.89 -6.60 4.80
CA LEU A 123 -6.60 -7.16 3.66
C LEU A 123 -5.91 -6.79 2.34
N ALA A 124 -5.27 -7.79 1.74
CA ALA A 124 -4.60 -7.74 0.46
C ALA A 124 -5.54 -8.15 -0.70
N PRO A 125 -5.21 -7.76 -1.95
CA PRO A 125 -5.88 -8.26 -3.15
C PRO A 125 -5.96 -9.78 -3.20
N TYR A 126 -7.07 -10.29 -3.75
CA TYR A 126 -7.23 -11.71 -4.04
C TYR A 126 -6.22 -12.15 -5.10
N ARG A 127 -5.43 -13.17 -4.77
CA ARG A 127 -4.46 -13.76 -5.72
C ARG A 127 -5.19 -14.65 -6.72
N GLY A 128 -4.67 -14.73 -7.95
CA GLY A 128 -5.28 -15.53 -9.03
C GLY A 128 -6.48 -14.88 -9.71
N HIS A 129 -6.78 -13.63 -9.37
CA HIS A 129 -7.87 -12.81 -9.92
C HIS A 129 -7.31 -11.61 -10.69
N MET A 130 -8.13 -11.00 -11.55
CA MET A 130 -7.72 -9.80 -12.28
C MET A 130 -7.42 -8.66 -11.31
N TYR A 131 -6.32 -7.94 -11.51
CA TYR A 131 -5.91 -6.83 -10.64
C TYR A 131 -5.58 -5.54 -11.40
N HIS A 132 -4.97 -5.63 -12.59
CA HIS A 132 -4.55 -4.45 -13.34
C HIS A 132 -5.76 -3.65 -13.86
N ILE A 133 -5.78 -2.34 -13.65
CA ILE A 133 -6.84 -1.43 -14.13
C ILE A 133 -7.09 -1.60 -15.64
N SER A 134 -6.02 -1.83 -16.42
CA SER A 134 -6.11 -2.08 -17.87
C SER A 134 -6.89 -3.35 -18.23
N SER A 135 -6.87 -4.37 -17.37
CA SER A 135 -7.63 -5.62 -17.56
C SER A 135 -9.14 -5.38 -17.57
N PHE A 136 -9.60 -4.30 -16.94
CA PHE A 136 -11.02 -3.96 -16.81
C PHE A 136 -11.54 -2.97 -17.88
N ARG A 137 -10.70 -2.51 -18.82
CA ARG A 137 -11.07 -1.53 -19.86
C ARG A 137 -11.51 -2.15 -21.20
N ARG A 138 -11.75 -3.46 -21.27
CA ARG A 138 -12.09 -4.14 -22.54
C ARG A 138 -13.49 -3.74 -23.07
N PRO A 139 -13.64 -3.44 -24.38
CA PRO A 139 -14.95 -3.20 -24.98
C PRO A 139 -15.69 -4.53 -25.16
N GLY A 140 -16.90 -4.63 -24.63
CA GLY A 140 -17.71 -5.85 -24.63
C GLY A 140 -17.44 -6.71 -23.39
N ASN A 141 -18.30 -6.57 -22.39
CA ASN A 141 -18.22 -7.20 -21.06
C ASN A 141 -17.20 -6.58 -20.09
N GLY A 142 -17.43 -5.31 -19.72
CA GLY A 142 -16.94 -4.73 -18.46
C GLY A 142 -17.62 -5.32 -17.23
N CYS A 143 -17.80 -6.65 -17.20
CA CYS A 143 -18.39 -7.35 -16.06
C CYS A 143 -17.29 -8.04 -15.28
N TYR A 144 -17.18 -7.68 -14.01
CA TYR A 144 -16.46 -8.48 -13.04
C TYR A 144 -16.95 -9.94 -13.12
N GLU A 145 -16.05 -10.90 -13.34
CA GLU A 145 -16.46 -12.31 -13.42
C GLU A 145 -16.95 -12.81 -12.06
N ASN A 146 -16.45 -12.20 -10.98
CA ASN A 146 -16.75 -12.57 -9.61
C ASN A 146 -16.57 -11.37 -8.66
N LYS A 147 -16.94 -11.55 -7.39
CA LYS A 147 -16.84 -10.49 -6.37
C LYS A 147 -15.38 -10.11 -6.08
N GLN A 148 -14.45 -11.04 -6.27
CA GLN A 148 -13.02 -10.87 -6.03
C GLN A 148 -12.37 -9.96 -7.09
N ASP A 149 -12.72 -10.12 -8.37
CA ASP A 149 -12.29 -9.23 -9.45
C ASP A 149 -12.82 -7.80 -9.24
N LYS A 150 -14.06 -7.68 -8.75
CA LYS A 150 -14.63 -6.38 -8.37
C LYS A 150 -13.86 -5.75 -7.21
N PHE A 151 -13.56 -6.52 -6.17
CA PHE A 151 -12.72 -6.05 -5.06
C PHE A 151 -11.34 -5.62 -5.55
N ASN A 152 -10.65 -6.46 -6.30
CA ASN A 152 -9.30 -6.19 -6.81
C ASN A 152 -9.25 -4.97 -7.73
N HIS A 153 -10.23 -4.80 -8.62
CA HIS A 153 -10.31 -3.60 -9.46
C HIS A 153 -10.42 -2.33 -8.63
N ARG A 154 -11.28 -2.34 -7.60
CA ARG A 154 -11.43 -1.20 -6.70
C ARG A 154 -10.18 -0.97 -5.87
N HIS A 155 -9.58 -2.03 -5.33
CA HIS A 155 -8.30 -1.95 -4.62
C HIS A 155 -7.20 -1.33 -5.49
N ALA A 156 -7.15 -1.66 -6.79
CA ALA A 156 -6.16 -1.10 -7.71
C ALA A 156 -6.42 0.38 -8.07
N GLN A 157 -7.64 0.87 -7.89
CA GLN A 157 -8.01 2.28 -8.12
C GLN A 157 -7.67 3.19 -6.94
N LEU A 158 -7.26 2.61 -5.81
CA LEU A 158 -6.85 3.35 -4.63
C LEU A 158 -5.42 3.90 -4.78
#